data_AF-A0A0K6GCH2-F1
#
_entry.id   AF-A0A0K6GCH2-F1
#
_cell.length_a   1.000
_cell.length_b   1.000
_cell.length_c   1.000
_cell.angle_alpha   90.00
_cell.angle_beta   90.00
_cell.angle_gamma   90.00
#
_symmetry.space_group_name_H-M   'P 1'
#
loop_
_entity.id
_entity.type
_entity.pdbx_description
1 polymer ?
#
loop_
_entity_poly.entity_id
_entity_poly.type
_entity_poly.pdbx_seq_one_letter_code
_entity_poly.pdbx_strand_id
1 'polypeptide(L)'
;MEILRPYIKRANQISATHSRLDERAIVFVNPTRPLPRTPKGTIPRSAALKLYSLEIEEMYATIEQDAGADTLSEVQPPEVWTHFDIVSAWISGRIKDILGWDIDTTVDLFQRGMDSLTGTMLLRDLKAALHASHDPKLQAYARTLNQTVIFDNPTVQQLALFLVQHIASPNVPNSRPATVLDNIRSMIQKYDSNWPQHPRISSIRRPHILGERIVITGTAGALGSHLLAQLLANDRIERVWALNRRSGGDIRDKQRLSFEDKMLDLKLLSNEKLIFVEAALEDAKLGLSENLYDEIQNTATIIIHVELLNAWQVNFNLALQSFEPNIRGTRNLLDLAFGSTASIGFPRFALASSVSVVGSSGLGGQLSEGSVRLEDAASTIGYGQSKLVAEKLLESARRAGLQTCIIRLGQLTGDIASGSWNTTDWVPAMLVSSLSVRCLPAAVGTVSWLPLNIAAGVIIDTCTTRDELPSVIHASHPHPIPWLDIMSAFSDVLAARVGSSLPVVEFGEWNKAVTDSAASFQGSDVDRYKRFPSAKIQSTMDGMAHADQLLRSRDGTEGIDSAGTVHLMTTRAEQMSEGLRSTPKLGREHVEKSHRSLA
;
A
#
# COMPACT_ATOMS: atom_id res chain seq x y z
N MET A 1 6.31 -38.97 20.75
CA MET A 1 6.14 -38.45 19.36
C MET A 1 5.37 -39.41 18.46
N GLU A 2 5.69 -40.70 18.41
CA GLU A 2 5.03 -41.66 17.49
C GLU A 2 3.50 -41.70 17.60
N ILE A 3 2.95 -41.55 18.81
CA ILE A 3 1.50 -41.51 19.06
C ILE A 3 0.85 -40.23 18.51
N LEU A 4 1.56 -39.09 18.49
CA LEU A 4 1.03 -37.78 18.06
C LEU A 4 1.12 -37.56 16.54
N ARG A 5 2.07 -38.22 15.89
CA ARG A 5 2.38 -38.07 14.46
C ARG A 5 1.16 -38.22 13.53
N PRO A 6 0.24 -39.19 13.70
CA PRO A 6 -0.96 -39.31 12.87
C PRO A 6 -1.91 -38.12 13.01
N TYR A 7 -2.00 -37.54 14.22
CA TYR A 7 -2.87 -36.40 14.51
C TYR A 7 -2.30 -35.09 13.95
N ILE A 8 -0.98 -34.91 14.04
CA ILE A 8 -0.27 -33.77 13.46
C ILE A 8 -0.45 -33.76 11.93
N LYS A 9 -0.27 -34.93 11.28
CA LYS A 9 -0.51 -35.06 9.83
C LYS A 9 -1.95 -34.68 9.44
N ARG A 10 -2.94 -35.15 10.19
CA ARG A 10 -4.35 -34.83 9.94
C ARG A 10 -4.65 -33.35 10.15
N ALA A 11 -4.10 -32.72 11.19
CA ALA A 11 -4.26 -31.29 11.47
C ALA A 11 -3.61 -30.41 10.40
N ASN A 12 -2.45 -30.81 9.87
CA ASN A 12 -1.73 -30.09 8.82
C ASN A 12 -2.41 -30.19 7.44
N GLN A 13 -3.16 -31.26 7.19
CA GLN A 13 -3.91 -31.45 5.93
C GLN A 13 -5.09 -30.49 5.80
N ILE A 14 -5.71 -30.08 6.91
CA ILE A 14 -6.89 -29.21 6.94
C ILE A 14 -6.56 -27.74 7.27
N SER A 15 -5.30 -27.45 7.58
CA SER A 15 -4.82 -26.11 7.94
C SER A 15 -4.14 -25.40 6.76
N ALA A 16 -4.34 -24.09 6.66
CA ALA A 16 -3.58 -23.24 5.74
C ALA A 16 -2.07 -23.37 6.00
N THR A 17 -1.24 -23.21 4.98
CA THR A 17 0.20 -23.54 5.02
C THR A 17 0.96 -22.87 6.17
N HIS A 18 0.62 -21.62 6.51
CA HIS A 18 1.23 -20.85 7.61
C HIS A 18 0.77 -21.28 9.03
N SER A 19 -0.18 -22.22 9.12
CA SER A 19 -0.74 -22.73 10.38
C SER A 19 -0.42 -24.22 10.62
N ARG A 20 0.47 -24.80 9.80
CA ARG A 20 0.92 -26.19 9.95
C ARG A 20 1.92 -26.33 11.09
N LEU A 21 1.82 -27.42 11.84
CA LEU A 21 2.71 -27.78 12.94
C LEU A 21 3.90 -28.59 12.42
N ASP A 22 5.12 -28.10 12.63
CA ASP A 22 6.34 -28.87 12.39
C ASP A 22 6.56 -29.82 13.57
N GLU A 23 6.77 -31.12 13.28
CA GLU A 23 7.04 -32.14 14.32
C GLU A 23 8.30 -31.82 15.13
N ARG A 24 9.27 -31.09 14.55
CA ARG A 24 10.51 -30.67 15.21
C ARG A 24 10.30 -29.49 16.16
N ALA A 25 9.22 -28.72 15.97
CA ALA A 25 8.88 -27.56 16.78
C ALA A 25 7.93 -27.89 17.95
N ILE A 26 7.94 -29.14 18.43
CA ILE A 26 7.07 -29.63 19.52
C ILE A 26 7.89 -29.93 20.76
N VAL A 27 7.72 -29.11 21.80
CA VAL A 27 8.31 -29.32 23.12
C VAL A 27 7.31 -30.00 24.05
N PHE A 28 7.73 -31.08 24.71
CA PHE A 28 6.92 -31.76 25.71
C PHE A 28 7.08 -31.11 27.09
N VAL A 29 5.94 -30.87 27.73
CA VAL A 29 5.86 -30.33 29.08
C VAL A 29 6.39 -31.37 30.07
N ASN A 30 7.38 -31.00 30.88
CA ASN A 30 7.84 -31.82 32.00
C ASN A 30 6.74 -31.90 33.09
N PRO A 31 6.27 -33.11 33.47
CA PRO A 31 5.22 -33.27 34.50
C PRO A 31 5.56 -32.68 35.86
N THR A 32 6.85 -32.55 36.21
CA THR A 32 7.29 -31.95 37.48
C THR A 32 7.29 -30.41 37.43
N ARG A 33 7.11 -29.81 36.25
CA ARG A 33 7.07 -28.36 36.03
C ARG A 33 5.92 -27.98 35.10
N PRO A 34 4.64 -28.24 35.47
CA PRO A 34 3.52 -28.10 34.55
C PRO A 34 3.32 -26.65 34.06
N LEU A 35 2.65 -26.51 32.91
CA LEU A 35 2.31 -25.20 32.35
C LEU A 35 1.51 -24.36 33.37
N PRO A 36 1.84 -23.06 33.52
CA PRO A 36 1.14 -22.20 34.46
C PRO A 36 -0.33 -22.08 34.07
N ARG A 37 -1.21 -21.92 35.06
CA ARG A 37 -2.65 -21.79 34.87
C ARG A 37 -3.16 -20.53 35.55
N THR A 38 -4.00 -19.78 34.85
CA THR A 38 -4.76 -18.67 35.47
C THR A 38 -5.88 -19.24 36.35
N PRO A 39 -6.51 -18.42 37.20
CA PRO A 39 -7.70 -18.83 37.97
C PRO A 39 -8.87 -19.34 37.10
N LYS A 40 -8.87 -19.03 35.80
CA LYS A 40 -9.87 -19.51 34.82
C LYS A 40 -9.43 -20.80 34.09
N GLY A 41 -8.32 -21.43 34.50
CA GLY A 41 -7.80 -22.65 33.89
C GLY A 41 -7.11 -22.48 32.53
N THR A 42 -6.99 -21.24 32.02
CA THR A 42 -6.25 -20.96 30.77
C THR A 42 -4.75 -20.89 31.00
N ILE A 43 -3.96 -21.11 29.95
CA ILE A 43 -2.50 -21.04 30.02
C ILE A 43 -2.07 -19.60 29.67
N PRO A 44 -1.47 -18.84 30.60
CA PRO A 44 -0.93 -17.51 30.31
C PRO A 44 0.34 -17.66 29.46
N ARG A 45 0.23 -17.31 28.18
CA ARG A 45 1.26 -17.56 27.13
C ARG A 45 2.64 -17.01 27.49
N SER A 46 2.73 -15.78 27.99
CA SER A 46 4.02 -15.17 28.37
C SER A 46 4.73 -15.92 29.50
N ALA A 47 3.98 -16.34 30.53
CA ALA A 47 4.53 -17.10 31.65
C ALA A 47 4.93 -18.53 31.24
N ALA A 48 4.15 -19.17 30.36
CA ALA A 48 4.48 -20.47 29.80
C ALA A 48 5.77 -20.43 28.95
N LEU A 49 5.91 -19.42 28.08
CA LEU A 49 7.10 -19.23 27.25
C LEU A 49 8.35 -18.94 28.08
N LYS A 50 8.22 -18.15 29.16
CA LYS A 50 9.32 -17.90 30.10
C LYS A 50 9.71 -19.15 30.89
N LEU A 51 8.75 -19.99 31.29
CA LEU A 51 9.00 -21.20 32.07
C LEU A 51 9.75 -22.28 31.28
N TYR A 52 9.55 -22.31 29.96
CA TYR A 52 10.17 -23.26 29.04
C TYR A 52 11.16 -22.59 28.08
N SER A 53 11.68 -21.42 28.43
CA SER A 53 12.51 -20.63 27.51
C SER A 53 13.75 -21.42 27.08
N LEU A 54 14.37 -22.17 28.00
CA LEU A 54 15.54 -22.99 27.72
C LEU A 54 15.21 -24.14 26.76
N GLU A 55 14.13 -24.90 26.98
CA GLU A 55 13.76 -25.99 26.08
C GLU A 55 13.27 -25.48 24.72
N ILE A 56 12.69 -24.27 24.68
CA ILE A 56 12.31 -23.60 23.43
C ILE A 56 13.57 -23.12 22.70
N GLU A 57 14.52 -22.50 23.39
CA GLU A 57 15.81 -22.08 22.85
C GLU A 57 16.62 -23.29 22.36
N GLU A 58 16.61 -24.41 23.10
CA GLU A 58 17.27 -25.66 22.71
C GLU A 58 16.54 -26.32 21.54
N MET A 59 15.21 -26.27 21.47
CA MET A 59 14.45 -26.70 20.30
C MET A 59 14.77 -25.85 19.08
N TYR A 60 14.85 -24.53 19.21
CA TYR A 60 15.29 -23.66 18.12
C TYR A 60 16.74 -23.91 17.75
N ALA A 61 17.64 -24.09 18.73
CA ALA A 61 19.03 -24.43 18.50
C ALA A 61 19.18 -25.80 17.86
N THR A 62 18.32 -26.77 18.16
CA THR A 62 18.29 -28.10 17.52
C THR A 62 17.68 -28.02 16.13
N ILE A 63 16.66 -27.18 15.90
CA ILE A 63 16.15 -26.89 14.57
C ILE A 63 17.21 -26.14 13.76
N GLU A 64 18.01 -25.28 14.39
CA GLU A 64 19.13 -24.52 13.81
C GLU A 64 20.42 -25.35 13.71
N GLN A 65 20.57 -26.43 14.48
CA GLN A 65 21.68 -27.39 14.43
C GLN A 65 21.34 -28.60 13.57
N ASP A 66 20.08 -28.97 13.38
CA ASP A 66 19.63 -29.92 12.35
C ASP A 66 19.51 -29.18 11.02
N ALA A 67 19.04 -27.93 11.01
CA ALA A 67 19.24 -27.04 9.87
C ALA A 67 20.73 -26.69 9.72
N GLY A 68 21.53 -26.65 10.78
CA GLY A 68 22.95 -26.29 10.75
C GLY A 68 23.89 -27.45 10.43
N ALA A 69 23.48 -28.69 10.72
CA ALA A 69 24.18 -29.91 10.34
C ALA A 69 23.91 -30.24 8.87
N ASP A 70 22.76 -29.82 8.31
CA ASP A 70 22.49 -29.92 6.88
C ASP A 70 22.70 -28.61 6.08
N THR A 71 22.92 -27.44 6.71
CA THR A 71 23.19 -26.17 5.99
C THR A 71 24.46 -25.42 6.44
N LEU A 72 25.50 -26.17 6.80
CA LEU A 72 26.81 -25.97 6.16
C LEU A 72 26.97 -26.94 4.97
N SER A 73 25.87 -27.26 4.27
CA SER A 73 26.00 -27.29 2.82
C SER A 73 26.54 -25.91 2.44
N GLU A 74 27.83 -25.88 2.12
CA GLU A 74 28.42 -24.88 1.25
C GLU A 74 27.32 -24.47 0.28
N VAL A 75 26.80 -23.25 0.41
CA VAL A 75 25.94 -22.71 -0.64
C VAL A 75 26.89 -22.56 -1.81
N GLN A 76 27.01 -23.65 -2.59
CA GLN A 76 27.99 -23.72 -3.64
C GLN A 76 27.57 -22.68 -4.65
N PRO A 77 28.44 -21.70 -4.94
CA PRO A 77 28.12 -20.70 -5.92
C PRO A 77 27.85 -21.40 -7.26
N PRO A 78 27.01 -20.81 -8.13
CA PRO A 78 26.91 -21.28 -9.50
C PRO A 78 28.32 -21.30 -10.13
N GLU A 79 28.58 -22.28 -10.99
CA GLU A 79 29.88 -22.44 -11.65
C GLU A 79 30.34 -21.15 -12.34
N VAL A 80 29.39 -20.42 -12.92
CA VAL A 80 29.63 -19.17 -13.64
C VAL A 80 28.48 -18.19 -13.36
N TRP A 81 28.83 -16.99 -12.86
CA TRP A 81 27.88 -15.91 -12.59
C TRP A 81 27.51 -15.07 -13.83
N THR A 82 28.22 -15.25 -14.94
CA THR A 82 28.01 -14.50 -16.19
C THR A 82 27.14 -15.24 -17.21
N HIS A 83 26.65 -16.44 -16.89
CA HIS A 83 25.82 -17.25 -17.79
C HIS A 83 24.38 -17.36 -17.25
N PHE A 84 23.41 -16.91 -18.04
CA PHE A 84 22.00 -16.84 -17.65
C PHE A 84 21.43 -18.20 -17.20
N ASP A 85 21.57 -19.25 -18.00
CA ASP A 85 20.95 -20.54 -17.68
C ASP A 85 21.50 -21.17 -16.39
N ILE A 86 22.79 -20.99 -16.11
CA ILE A 86 23.46 -21.52 -14.91
C ILE A 86 22.97 -20.77 -13.66
N VAL A 87 22.91 -19.44 -13.72
CA VAL A 87 22.41 -18.62 -12.61
C VAL A 87 20.91 -18.84 -12.38
N SER A 88 20.13 -18.94 -13.46
CA SER A 88 18.68 -19.21 -13.40
C SER A 88 18.40 -20.57 -12.74
N ALA A 89 19.09 -21.64 -13.17
CA ALA A 89 18.95 -22.96 -12.57
C ALA A 89 19.33 -22.98 -11.09
N TRP A 90 20.40 -22.27 -10.72
CA TRP A 90 20.83 -22.15 -9.32
C TRP A 90 19.79 -21.44 -8.46
N ILE A 91 19.25 -20.31 -8.92
CA ILE A 91 18.20 -19.56 -8.22
C ILE A 91 16.94 -20.42 -8.06
N SER A 92 16.51 -21.10 -9.13
CA SER A 92 15.40 -22.06 -9.08
C SER A 92 15.63 -23.14 -8.02
N GLY A 93 16.84 -23.70 -7.94
CA GLY A 93 17.21 -24.68 -6.92
C GLY A 93 17.10 -24.13 -5.50
N ARG A 94 17.62 -22.93 -5.25
CA ARG A 94 17.51 -22.29 -3.93
C ARG A 94 16.08 -21.99 -3.54
N ILE A 95 15.26 -21.55 -4.48
CA ILE A 95 13.86 -21.26 -4.22
C ILE A 95 13.08 -22.55 -3.93
N LYS A 96 13.40 -23.64 -4.64
CA LYS A 96 12.86 -24.97 -4.33
C LYS A 96 13.27 -25.42 -2.93
N ASP A 97 14.51 -25.18 -2.50
CA ASP A 97 14.96 -25.52 -1.16
C ASP A 97 14.23 -24.71 -0.08
N ILE A 98 13.96 -23.43 -0.35
CA ILE A 98 13.27 -22.52 0.58
C ILE A 98 11.77 -22.83 0.68
N LEU A 99 11.11 -23.09 -0.46
CA LEU A 99 9.65 -23.24 -0.54
C LEU A 99 9.18 -24.71 -0.53
N GLY A 100 10.06 -25.65 -0.86
CA GLY A 100 9.78 -27.10 -0.83
C GLY A 100 9.05 -27.65 -2.06
N TRP A 101 8.90 -26.87 -3.14
CA TRP A 101 8.32 -27.30 -4.41
C TRP A 101 8.92 -26.56 -5.61
N ASP A 102 8.80 -27.15 -6.80
CA ASP A 102 9.28 -26.52 -8.05
C ASP A 102 8.40 -25.33 -8.47
N ILE A 103 9.05 -24.30 -9.02
CA ILE A 103 8.39 -23.05 -9.45
C ILE A 103 8.72 -22.77 -10.90
N ASP A 104 7.72 -22.32 -11.65
CA ASP A 104 7.89 -21.80 -13.00
C ASP A 104 8.75 -20.54 -12.99
N THR A 105 9.84 -20.55 -13.75
CA THR A 105 10.83 -19.47 -13.84
C THR A 105 10.28 -18.13 -14.34
N THR A 106 9.10 -18.14 -14.97
CA THR A 106 8.46 -16.98 -15.60
C THR A 106 7.35 -16.35 -14.74
N VAL A 107 6.96 -17.01 -13.66
CA VAL A 107 5.83 -16.60 -12.80
C VAL A 107 6.34 -15.88 -11.56
N ASP A 108 5.59 -14.86 -11.12
CA ASP A 108 5.90 -14.06 -9.93
C ASP A 108 6.01 -14.96 -8.68
N LEU A 109 7.18 -14.90 -8.03
CA LEU A 109 7.55 -15.69 -6.87
C LEU A 109 6.66 -15.37 -5.66
N PHE A 110 6.22 -14.12 -5.49
CA PHE A 110 5.36 -13.69 -4.38
C PHE A 110 3.92 -14.17 -4.55
N GLN A 111 3.43 -14.25 -5.78
CA GLN A 111 2.14 -14.89 -6.07
C GLN A 111 2.15 -16.40 -5.79
N ARG A 112 3.34 -17.03 -5.75
CA ARG A 112 3.54 -18.46 -5.51
C ARG A 112 3.96 -18.81 -4.08
N GLY A 113 3.82 -17.87 -3.15
CA GLY A 113 4.02 -18.12 -1.72
C GLY A 113 5.36 -17.63 -1.17
N MET A 114 6.16 -16.91 -1.96
CA MET A 114 7.25 -16.10 -1.41
C MET A 114 6.67 -14.88 -0.67
N ASP A 115 7.29 -14.53 0.45
CA ASP A 115 6.95 -13.41 1.32
C ASP A 115 8.24 -12.68 1.75
N SER A 116 8.12 -11.66 2.61
CA SER A 116 9.29 -10.90 3.06
C SER A 116 10.33 -11.76 3.80
N LEU A 117 9.91 -12.83 4.48
CA LEU A 117 10.80 -13.71 5.24
C LEU A 117 11.58 -14.63 4.30
N THR A 118 10.88 -15.34 3.43
CA THR A 118 11.48 -16.21 2.41
C THR A 118 12.31 -15.42 1.39
N GLY A 119 11.90 -14.20 1.05
CA GLY A 119 12.73 -13.25 0.29
C GLY A 119 14.02 -12.85 1.03
N THR A 120 13.97 -12.68 2.36
CA THR A 120 15.18 -12.42 3.16
C THR A 120 16.11 -13.64 3.18
N MET A 121 15.55 -14.85 3.24
CA MET A 121 16.31 -16.11 3.17
C MET A 121 17.02 -16.24 1.81
N LEU A 122 16.32 -15.98 0.70
CA LEU A 122 16.91 -15.98 -0.63
C LEU A 122 18.02 -14.93 -0.78
N LEU A 123 17.84 -13.73 -0.20
CA LEU A 123 18.88 -12.68 -0.21
C LEU A 123 20.13 -13.13 0.53
N ARG A 124 19.95 -13.76 1.70
CA ARG A 124 21.04 -14.29 2.50
C ARG A 124 21.84 -15.33 1.72
N ASP A 125 21.14 -16.27 1.08
CA ASP A 125 21.78 -17.34 0.30
C ASP A 125 22.52 -16.77 -0.92
N LEU A 126 21.95 -15.77 -1.61
CA LEU A 126 22.61 -15.03 -2.69
C LEU A 126 23.89 -14.32 -2.21
N LYS A 127 23.83 -13.63 -1.06
CA LYS A 127 25.00 -12.96 -0.47
C LYS A 127 26.07 -13.96 -0.06
N ALA A 128 25.67 -15.09 0.52
CA ALA A 128 26.59 -16.16 0.91
C ALA A 128 27.30 -16.74 -0.32
N ALA A 129 26.57 -17.04 -1.39
CA ALA A 129 27.12 -17.54 -2.64
C ALA A 129 28.11 -16.56 -3.30
N LEU A 130 27.78 -15.26 -3.31
CA LEU A 130 28.65 -14.23 -3.87
C LEU A 130 29.90 -13.98 -3.00
N HIS A 131 29.78 -14.09 -1.67
CA HIS A 131 30.93 -14.02 -0.77
C HIS A 131 31.86 -15.23 -0.89
N ALA A 132 31.31 -16.42 -1.14
CA ALA A 132 32.06 -17.64 -1.38
C ALA A 132 32.81 -17.65 -2.74
N SER A 133 32.50 -16.72 -3.64
CA SER A 133 33.23 -16.55 -4.89
C SER A 133 34.67 -16.08 -4.66
N HIS A 134 35.59 -16.55 -5.50
CA HIS A 134 37.00 -16.18 -5.47
C HIS A 134 37.29 -14.81 -6.13
N ASP A 135 36.28 -14.19 -6.75
CA ASP A 135 36.41 -12.87 -7.39
C ASP A 135 36.15 -11.73 -6.37
N PRO A 136 37.15 -10.88 -6.07
CA PRO A 136 36.99 -9.73 -5.19
C PRO A 136 35.88 -8.76 -5.61
N LYS A 137 35.57 -8.66 -6.91
CA LYS A 137 34.48 -7.82 -7.43
C LYS A 137 33.11 -8.37 -7.04
N LEU A 138 32.93 -9.69 -7.08
CA LEU A 138 31.70 -10.37 -6.66
C LEU A 138 31.49 -10.24 -5.14
N GLN A 139 32.57 -10.35 -4.37
CA GLN A 139 32.53 -10.15 -2.92
C GLN A 139 32.17 -8.70 -2.53
N ALA A 140 32.66 -7.71 -3.28
CA ALA A 140 32.28 -6.31 -3.08
C ALA A 140 30.80 -6.07 -3.47
N TYR A 141 30.35 -6.66 -4.59
CA TYR A 141 28.96 -6.57 -5.05
C TYR A 141 27.96 -7.19 -4.06
N ALA A 142 28.32 -8.28 -3.38
CA ALA A 142 27.48 -8.91 -2.34
C ALA A 142 27.05 -7.91 -1.24
N ARG A 143 27.91 -6.95 -0.90
CA ARG A 143 27.63 -5.90 0.09
C ARG A 143 26.63 -4.85 -0.41
N THR A 144 26.51 -4.69 -1.72
CA THR A 144 25.60 -3.74 -2.36
C THR A 144 24.19 -4.29 -2.56
N LEU A 145 24.04 -5.62 -2.54
CA LEU A 145 22.73 -6.26 -2.64
C LEU A 145 21.88 -5.96 -1.41
N ASN A 146 20.63 -5.61 -1.65
CA ASN A 146 19.63 -5.38 -0.62
C ASN A 146 18.35 -6.13 -1.00
N GLN A 147 17.37 -6.11 -0.10
CA GLN A 147 16.12 -6.84 -0.28
C GLN A 147 15.33 -6.37 -1.50
N THR A 148 15.48 -5.09 -1.88
CA THR A 148 14.85 -4.49 -3.06
C THR A 148 15.22 -5.24 -4.34
N VAL A 149 16.43 -5.84 -4.45
CA VAL A 149 16.82 -6.62 -5.63
C VAL A 149 15.91 -7.81 -5.90
N ILE A 150 15.41 -8.48 -4.85
CA ILE A 150 14.51 -9.63 -5.00
C ILE A 150 13.11 -9.17 -5.36
N PHE A 151 12.66 -8.05 -4.77
CA PHE A 151 11.35 -7.49 -5.08
C PHE A 151 11.27 -6.84 -6.47
N ASP A 152 12.36 -6.20 -6.92
CA ASP A 152 12.48 -5.59 -8.25
C ASP A 152 12.57 -6.62 -9.37
N ASN A 153 12.94 -7.85 -9.03
CA ASN A 153 13.07 -8.97 -9.96
C ASN A 153 12.22 -10.15 -9.49
N PRO A 154 10.88 -10.03 -9.54
CA PRO A 154 9.96 -10.97 -8.89
C PRO A 154 9.87 -12.35 -9.57
N THR A 155 10.63 -12.60 -10.63
CA THR A 155 10.72 -13.91 -11.30
C THR A 155 12.16 -14.40 -11.31
N VAL A 156 12.36 -15.73 -11.38
CA VAL A 156 13.70 -16.32 -11.49
C VAL A 156 14.43 -15.77 -12.72
N GLN A 157 13.71 -15.66 -13.84
CA GLN A 157 14.26 -15.13 -15.08
C GLN A 157 14.76 -13.68 -14.93
N GLN A 158 13.97 -12.79 -14.32
CA GLN A 158 14.39 -11.41 -14.11
C GLN A 158 15.59 -11.33 -13.16
N LEU A 159 15.57 -12.11 -12.06
CA LEU A 159 16.64 -12.07 -11.07
C LEU A 159 17.96 -12.61 -11.63
N ALA A 160 17.91 -13.68 -12.42
CA ALA A 160 19.08 -14.23 -13.10
C ALA A 160 19.65 -13.26 -14.15
N LEU A 161 18.79 -12.64 -14.97
CA LEU A 161 19.22 -11.63 -15.95
C LEU A 161 19.88 -10.44 -15.26
N PHE A 162 19.27 -9.94 -14.19
CA PHE A 162 19.80 -8.83 -13.39
C PHE A 162 21.20 -9.15 -12.86
N LEU A 163 21.36 -10.30 -12.20
CA LEU A 163 22.65 -10.72 -11.64
C LEU A 163 23.71 -10.87 -12.72
N VAL A 164 23.40 -11.54 -13.83
CA VAL A 164 24.35 -11.74 -14.95
C VAL A 164 24.81 -10.41 -15.55
N GLN A 165 23.88 -9.47 -15.79
CA GLN A 165 24.18 -8.17 -16.38
C GLN A 165 25.04 -7.30 -15.46
N HIS A 166 24.70 -7.22 -14.17
CA HIS A 166 25.42 -6.39 -13.20
C HIS A 166 26.79 -6.95 -12.83
N ILE A 167 26.94 -8.28 -12.89
CA ILE A 167 28.23 -8.96 -12.67
C ILE A 167 29.14 -8.78 -13.90
N ALA A 168 28.61 -8.89 -15.11
CA ALA A 168 29.38 -8.73 -16.34
C ALA A 168 29.80 -7.28 -16.63
N SER A 169 29.05 -6.29 -16.11
CA SER A 169 29.33 -4.87 -16.35
C SER A 169 28.95 -3.99 -15.14
N PRO A 170 29.81 -3.91 -14.11
CA PRO A 170 29.52 -3.19 -12.87
C PRO A 170 29.41 -1.65 -13.03
N ASN A 171 29.83 -1.11 -14.19
CA ASN A 171 29.85 0.33 -14.49
C ASN A 171 28.77 0.77 -15.49
N VAL A 172 27.85 -0.09 -15.91
CA VAL A 172 26.68 0.39 -16.65
C VAL A 172 25.76 1.04 -15.62
N PRO A 173 25.53 2.37 -15.66
CA PRO A 173 24.45 2.94 -14.90
C PRO A 173 23.22 2.20 -15.36
N ASN A 174 22.60 1.49 -14.43
CA ASN A 174 21.33 0.83 -14.59
C ASN A 174 20.50 1.59 -15.64
N SER A 175 20.22 0.98 -16.80
CA SER A 175 19.30 1.53 -17.79
C SER A 175 17.85 1.44 -17.28
N ARG A 176 17.67 1.69 -15.98
CA ARG A 176 16.45 1.66 -15.17
C ARG A 176 15.35 2.55 -15.73
N PRO A 177 15.60 3.79 -16.22
CA PRO A 177 14.53 4.61 -16.74
C PRO A 177 13.92 4.02 -18.01
N ALA A 178 14.74 3.47 -18.91
CA ALA A 178 14.27 2.87 -20.16
C ALA A 178 13.45 1.60 -19.88
N THR A 179 13.95 0.70 -19.03
CA THR A 179 13.24 -0.55 -18.69
C THR A 179 11.95 -0.32 -17.90
N VAL A 180 11.92 0.65 -16.98
CA VAL A 180 10.69 1.04 -16.25
C VAL A 180 9.66 1.63 -17.20
N LEU A 181 10.06 2.55 -18.08
CA LEU A 181 9.14 3.14 -19.06
C LEU A 181 8.59 2.10 -20.03
N ASP A 182 9.42 1.16 -20.47
CA ASP A 182 8.98 0.08 -21.36
C ASP A 182 8.02 -0.88 -20.65
N ASN A 183 8.23 -1.18 -19.37
CA ASN A 183 7.27 -1.93 -18.55
C ASN A 183 5.93 -1.21 -18.42
N ILE A 184 5.94 0.10 -18.14
CA ILE A 184 4.72 0.92 -18.06
C ILE A 184 4.00 0.91 -19.42
N ARG A 185 4.72 1.14 -20.52
CA ARG A 185 4.16 1.13 -21.88
C ARG A 185 3.58 -0.23 -22.24
N SER A 186 4.28 -1.33 -21.94
CA SER A 186 3.83 -2.69 -22.19
C SER A 186 2.54 -2.99 -21.41
N MET A 187 2.47 -2.58 -20.13
CA MET A 187 1.28 -2.74 -19.31
C MET A 187 0.09 -1.93 -19.86
N ILE A 188 0.33 -0.67 -20.27
CA ILE A 188 -0.70 0.14 -20.93
C ILE A 188 -1.16 -0.55 -22.21
N GLN A 189 -0.24 -0.94 -23.10
CA GLN A 189 -0.57 -1.58 -24.37
C GLN A 189 -1.38 -2.88 -24.19
N LYS A 190 -1.06 -3.66 -23.16
CA LYS A 190 -1.76 -4.91 -22.83
C LYS A 190 -3.23 -4.66 -22.45
N TYR A 191 -3.53 -3.57 -21.75
CA TYR A 191 -4.86 -3.27 -21.22
C TYR A 191 -5.61 -2.14 -21.94
N ASP A 192 -4.95 -1.40 -22.83
CA ASP A 192 -5.51 -0.33 -23.66
C ASP A 192 -6.00 -0.88 -25.02
N SER A 193 -6.63 -2.06 -25.02
CA SER A 193 -7.13 -2.67 -26.25
C SER A 193 -8.48 -2.07 -26.67
N ASN A 194 -8.46 -1.34 -27.79
CA ASN A 194 -9.54 -0.88 -28.67
C ASN A 194 -10.97 -0.90 -28.10
N TRP A 195 -11.28 0.03 -27.18
CA TRP A 195 -12.69 0.36 -26.93
C TRP A 195 -13.34 0.88 -28.21
N PRO A 196 -14.59 0.48 -28.51
CA PRO A 196 -15.32 0.99 -29.67
C PRO A 196 -15.34 2.51 -29.60
N GLN A 197 -14.87 3.18 -30.66
CA GLN A 197 -14.94 4.63 -30.73
C GLN A 197 -16.40 5.02 -30.89
N HIS A 198 -17.01 5.49 -29.80
CA HIS A 198 -18.31 6.10 -29.89
C HIS A 198 -18.11 7.53 -30.39
N PRO A 199 -18.79 7.94 -31.49
CA PRO A 199 -18.73 9.31 -31.94
C PRO A 199 -19.08 10.18 -30.73
N ARG A 200 -18.20 11.15 -30.43
CA ARG A 200 -18.36 12.07 -29.30
C ARG A 200 -19.82 12.48 -29.29
N ILE A 201 -20.58 12.08 -28.26
CA ILE A 201 -21.84 12.74 -27.96
C ILE A 201 -21.42 14.11 -27.44
N SER A 202 -21.06 14.98 -28.39
CA SER A 202 -20.78 16.37 -28.16
C SER A 202 -22.05 16.95 -27.57
N SER A 203 -21.94 17.40 -26.33
CA SER A 203 -22.99 18.10 -25.59
C SER A 203 -24.33 17.36 -25.50
N ILE A 204 -24.50 16.55 -24.47
CA ILE A 204 -25.82 16.45 -23.84
C ILE A 204 -25.59 16.68 -22.35
N ARG A 205 -26.06 17.83 -21.85
CA ARG A 205 -26.23 18.05 -20.41
C ARG A 205 -26.78 16.78 -19.81
N ARG A 206 -26.19 16.33 -18.70
CA ARG A 206 -26.55 15.08 -18.03
C ARG A 206 -28.09 14.91 -18.02
N PRO A 207 -28.64 13.82 -18.58
CA PRO A 207 -30.09 13.63 -18.59
C PRO A 207 -30.61 13.74 -17.15
N HIS A 208 -31.77 14.38 -16.97
CA HIS A 208 -32.32 14.64 -15.65
C HIS A 208 -32.70 13.32 -14.98
N ILE A 209 -31.78 12.78 -14.18
CA ILE A 209 -32.00 11.58 -13.36
C ILE A 209 -32.51 12.00 -11.99
N LEU A 210 -33.57 11.32 -11.52
CA LEU A 210 -34.21 11.59 -10.24
C LEU A 210 -33.32 11.20 -9.05
N GLY A 211 -32.45 10.21 -9.24
CA GLY A 211 -31.47 9.77 -8.27
C GLY A 211 -30.30 9.05 -8.93
N GLU A 212 -29.14 9.11 -8.30
CA GLU A 212 -27.91 8.47 -8.72
C GLU A 212 -27.85 7.02 -8.23
N ARG A 213 -27.34 6.13 -9.08
CA ARG A 213 -27.09 4.73 -8.72
C ARG A 213 -25.60 4.46 -8.89
N ILE A 214 -24.92 4.29 -7.76
CA ILE A 214 -23.47 4.35 -7.68
C ILE A 214 -22.89 2.95 -7.48
N VAL A 215 -21.90 2.62 -8.29
CA VAL A 215 -20.99 1.49 -8.03
C VAL A 215 -19.77 2.05 -7.34
N ILE A 216 -19.42 1.53 -6.17
CA ILE A 216 -18.23 1.95 -5.43
C ILE A 216 -17.41 0.73 -5.02
N THR A 217 -16.10 0.81 -5.22
CA THR A 217 -15.16 -0.23 -4.78
C THR A 217 -14.37 0.21 -3.54
N GLY A 218 -13.93 -0.74 -2.72
CA GLY A 218 -12.98 -0.47 -1.63
C GLY A 218 -13.64 0.24 -0.43
N THR A 219 -14.92 -0.02 -0.17
CA THR A 219 -15.69 0.67 0.88
C THR A 219 -15.22 0.33 2.30
N ALA A 220 -14.51 -0.79 2.49
CA ALA A 220 -13.91 -1.15 3.77
C ALA A 220 -12.59 -0.40 4.08
N GLY A 221 -12.05 0.37 3.12
CA GLY A 221 -10.87 1.21 3.34
C GLY A 221 -11.19 2.52 4.06
N ALA A 222 -10.14 3.27 4.46
CA ALA A 222 -10.29 4.57 5.14
C ALA A 222 -11.17 5.55 4.35
N LEU A 223 -10.72 5.96 3.16
CA LEU A 223 -11.49 6.87 2.30
C LEU A 223 -12.82 6.25 1.85
N GLY A 224 -12.82 4.97 1.51
CA GLY A 224 -14.02 4.26 1.04
C GLY A 224 -15.15 4.21 2.08
N SER A 225 -14.84 4.11 3.38
CA SER A 225 -15.85 4.13 4.43
C SER A 225 -16.50 5.51 4.60
N HIS A 226 -15.70 6.59 4.53
CA HIS A 226 -16.23 7.95 4.56
C HIS A 226 -17.09 8.25 3.31
N LEU A 227 -16.65 7.80 2.14
CA LEU A 227 -17.44 7.89 0.90
C LEU A 227 -18.76 7.16 1.05
N LEU A 228 -18.73 5.91 1.50
CA LEU A 228 -19.95 5.13 1.68
C LEU A 228 -20.92 5.81 2.65
N ALA A 229 -20.43 6.29 3.79
CA ALA A 229 -21.28 6.99 4.78
C ALA A 229 -21.95 8.24 4.18
N GLN A 230 -21.19 9.08 3.47
CA GLN A 230 -21.73 10.30 2.85
C GLN A 230 -22.66 10.01 1.68
N LEU A 231 -22.39 8.97 0.88
CA LEU A 231 -23.30 8.55 -0.20
C LEU A 231 -24.65 8.08 0.34
N LEU A 232 -24.66 7.31 1.43
CA LEU A 232 -25.90 6.78 2.03
C LEU A 232 -26.72 7.88 2.73
N ALA A 233 -26.06 8.90 3.27
CA ALA A 233 -26.70 10.07 3.86
C ALA A 233 -27.22 11.08 2.83
N ASN A 234 -26.90 10.91 1.53
CA ASN A 234 -27.27 11.85 0.49
C ASN A 234 -28.57 11.44 -0.22
N ASP A 235 -29.56 12.33 -0.20
CA ASP A 235 -30.89 12.10 -0.79
C ASP A 235 -30.88 12.04 -2.33
N ARG A 236 -29.84 12.60 -2.97
CA ARG A 236 -29.65 12.47 -4.42
C ARG A 236 -29.23 11.06 -4.83
N ILE A 237 -28.84 10.21 -3.88
CA ILE A 237 -28.41 8.83 -4.14
C ILE A 237 -29.58 7.89 -3.90
N GLU A 238 -29.93 7.14 -4.93
CA GLU A 238 -31.00 6.14 -4.93
C GLU A 238 -30.47 4.75 -4.55
N ARG A 239 -29.27 4.39 -5.02
CA ARG A 239 -28.69 3.05 -4.80
C ARG A 239 -27.17 3.10 -4.76
N VAL A 240 -26.57 2.23 -3.95
CA VAL A 240 -25.13 2.05 -3.83
C VAL A 240 -24.79 0.57 -3.86
N TRP A 241 -24.12 0.10 -4.92
CA TRP A 241 -23.49 -1.22 -4.96
C TRP A 241 -22.06 -1.10 -4.43
N ALA A 242 -21.82 -1.63 -3.23
CA ALA A 242 -20.51 -1.70 -2.60
C ALA A 242 -19.79 -2.98 -3.02
N LEU A 243 -19.01 -2.91 -4.10
CA LEU A 243 -18.22 -4.02 -4.63
C LEU A 243 -16.94 -4.17 -3.79
N ASN A 244 -16.85 -5.23 -3.00
CA ASN A 244 -15.62 -5.55 -2.27
C ASN A 244 -15.16 -6.97 -2.57
N ARG A 245 -13.85 -7.18 -2.41
CA ARG A 245 -13.20 -8.45 -2.69
C ARG A 245 -13.76 -9.56 -1.80
N ARG A 246 -13.97 -10.73 -2.40
CA ARG A 246 -14.23 -11.96 -1.64
C ARG A 246 -13.11 -12.17 -0.65
N SER A 247 -13.47 -12.35 0.60
CA SER A 247 -12.53 -12.63 1.67
C SER A 247 -13.22 -13.59 2.62
N GLY A 248 -12.49 -14.49 3.27
CA GLY A 248 -13.06 -15.64 4.00
C GLY A 248 -13.94 -15.33 5.23
N GLY A 249 -14.56 -14.16 5.32
CA GLY A 249 -15.55 -13.76 6.33
C GLY A 249 -16.56 -12.76 5.76
N ASP A 250 -17.64 -12.50 6.50
CA ASP A 250 -18.75 -11.64 6.04
C ASP A 250 -18.30 -10.20 5.74
N ILE A 251 -18.56 -9.75 4.51
CA ILE A 251 -18.33 -8.39 4.03
C ILE A 251 -19.01 -7.33 4.91
N ARG A 252 -20.18 -7.63 5.46
CA ARG A 252 -20.94 -6.73 6.34
C ARG A 252 -20.22 -6.52 7.65
N ASP A 253 -19.68 -7.58 8.24
CA ASP A 253 -18.88 -7.49 9.46
C ASP A 253 -17.61 -6.67 9.25
N LYS A 254 -16.93 -6.87 8.12
CA LYS A 254 -15.75 -6.05 7.77
C LYS A 254 -16.11 -4.57 7.62
N GLN A 255 -17.23 -4.28 6.95
CA GLN A 255 -17.70 -2.90 6.80
C GLN A 255 -18.09 -2.28 8.15
N ARG A 256 -18.78 -3.05 9.00
CA ARG A 256 -19.17 -2.64 10.36
C ARG A 256 -17.94 -2.29 11.20
N LEU A 257 -16.95 -3.19 11.25
CA LEU A 257 -15.69 -2.95 11.96
C LEU A 257 -14.96 -1.71 11.44
N SER A 258 -14.96 -1.50 10.11
CA SER A 258 -14.37 -0.29 9.53
C SER A 258 -15.11 0.98 9.94
N PHE A 259 -16.45 0.96 10.00
CA PHE A 259 -17.26 2.10 10.45
C PHE A 259 -17.06 2.37 11.95
N GLU A 260 -16.99 1.33 12.78
CA GLU A 260 -16.72 1.45 14.22
C GLU A 260 -15.36 2.09 14.49
N ASP A 261 -14.30 1.59 13.83
CA ASP A 261 -12.94 2.13 13.87
C ASP A 261 -12.88 3.62 13.46
N LYS A 262 -13.75 4.03 12.53
CA LYS A 262 -13.83 5.41 12.03
C LYS A 262 -14.87 6.27 12.73
N MET A 263 -15.54 5.73 13.75
CA MET A 263 -16.63 6.38 14.48
C MET A 263 -17.73 6.92 13.54
N LEU A 264 -18.04 6.19 12.47
CA LEU A 264 -19.10 6.49 11.52
C LEU A 264 -20.44 5.91 12.01
N ASP A 265 -21.56 6.51 11.57
CA ASP A 265 -22.89 6.04 11.97
C ASP A 265 -23.21 4.66 11.39
N LEU A 266 -23.27 3.65 12.27
CA LEU A 266 -23.57 2.27 11.92
C LEU A 266 -24.99 2.09 11.37
N LYS A 267 -25.93 2.99 11.68
CA LYS A 267 -27.30 2.92 11.16
C LYS A 267 -27.35 3.03 9.65
N LEU A 268 -26.37 3.70 9.05
CA LEU A 268 -26.26 3.82 7.59
C LEU A 268 -26.06 2.46 6.91
N LEU A 269 -25.44 1.49 7.57
CA LEU A 269 -25.21 0.15 7.00
C LEU A 269 -26.50 -0.67 6.84
N SER A 270 -27.58 -0.26 7.50
CA SER A 270 -28.92 -0.85 7.37
C SER A 270 -29.79 -0.11 6.36
N ASN A 271 -29.26 0.89 5.66
CA ASN A 271 -30.00 1.67 4.68
C ASN A 271 -30.35 0.81 3.45
N GLU A 272 -31.60 0.85 3.01
CA GLU A 272 -32.10 0.08 1.85
C GLU A 272 -31.41 0.46 0.53
N LYS A 273 -30.79 1.64 0.46
CA LYS A 273 -29.96 2.06 -0.67
C LYS A 273 -28.71 1.18 -0.84
N LEU A 274 -28.25 0.50 0.21
CA LEU A 274 -26.97 -0.22 0.23
C LEU A 274 -27.11 -1.69 -0.17
N ILE A 275 -26.38 -2.07 -1.21
CA ILE A 275 -26.25 -3.47 -1.63
C ILE A 275 -24.77 -3.85 -1.55
N PHE A 276 -24.43 -4.79 -0.68
CA PHE A 276 -23.10 -5.38 -0.64
C PHE A 276 -22.95 -6.40 -1.76
N VAL A 277 -21.87 -6.28 -2.51
CA VAL A 277 -21.57 -7.17 -3.64
C VAL A 277 -20.16 -7.73 -3.46
N GLU A 278 -20.06 -9.05 -3.43
CA GLU A 278 -18.78 -9.75 -3.46
C GLU A 278 -18.28 -9.87 -4.90
N ALA A 279 -17.21 -9.16 -5.22
CA ALA A 279 -16.65 -9.10 -6.56
C ALA A 279 -15.20 -9.60 -6.58
N ALA A 280 -14.79 -10.23 -7.68
CA ALA A 280 -13.39 -10.47 -8.04
C ALA A 280 -13.09 -9.57 -9.24
N LEU A 281 -12.58 -8.36 -8.99
CA LEU A 281 -12.49 -7.32 -10.02
C LEU A 281 -11.61 -7.75 -11.19
N GLU A 282 -10.59 -8.55 -10.92
CA GLU A 282 -9.66 -9.11 -11.90
C GLU A 282 -10.30 -10.19 -12.81
N ASP A 283 -11.39 -10.81 -12.38
CA ASP A 283 -12.08 -11.86 -13.13
C ASP A 283 -13.00 -11.27 -14.20
N ALA A 284 -13.31 -12.08 -15.22
CA ALA A 284 -14.30 -11.74 -16.22
C ALA A 284 -15.64 -11.37 -15.55
N LYS A 285 -16.27 -10.30 -16.05
CA LYS A 285 -17.51 -9.75 -15.48
C LYS A 285 -17.44 -9.50 -13.96
N LEU A 286 -16.26 -9.16 -13.46
CA LEU A 286 -15.99 -8.84 -12.05
C LEU A 286 -16.32 -10.01 -11.09
N GLY A 287 -16.38 -11.24 -11.60
CA GLY A 287 -16.77 -12.43 -10.83
C GLY A 287 -18.24 -12.44 -10.36
N LEU A 288 -19.09 -11.61 -10.98
CA LEU A 288 -20.50 -11.48 -10.65
C LEU A 288 -21.36 -12.49 -11.43
N SER A 289 -22.59 -12.71 -10.96
CA SER A 289 -23.59 -13.41 -11.76
C SER A 289 -24.02 -12.55 -12.95
N GLU A 290 -24.38 -13.20 -14.05
CA GLU A 290 -24.86 -12.53 -15.28
C GLU A 290 -25.96 -11.51 -14.98
N ASN A 291 -26.99 -11.90 -14.22
CA ASN A 291 -28.11 -11.02 -13.88
C ASN A 291 -27.66 -9.75 -13.12
N LEU A 292 -26.74 -9.88 -12.16
CA LEU A 292 -26.28 -8.74 -11.37
C LEU A 292 -25.34 -7.85 -12.20
N TYR A 293 -24.47 -8.45 -13.02
CA TYR A 293 -23.62 -7.72 -13.93
C TYR A 293 -24.45 -6.89 -14.92
N ASP A 294 -25.47 -7.50 -15.54
CA ASP A 294 -26.38 -6.85 -16.47
C ASP A 294 -27.23 -5.76 -15.80
N GLU A 295 -27.68 -5.98 -14.55
CA GLU A 295 -28.37 -4.95 -13.77
C GLU A 295 -27.47 -3.73 -13.57
N ILE A 296 -26.25 -3.93 -13.06
CA ILE A 296 -25.31 -2.85 -12.79
C ILE A 296 -24.96 -2.13 -14.10
N GLN A 297 -24.60 -2.88 -15.14
CA GLN A 297 -24.23 -2.36 -16.45
C GLN A 297 -25.29 -1.42 -17.03
N ASN A 298 -26.58 -1.78 -16.91
CA ASN A 298 -27.66 -1.03 -17.54
C ASN A 298 -28.33 0.01 -16.63
N THR A 299 -27.98 0.07 -15.35
CA THR A 299 -28.64 0.99 -14.41
C THR A 299 -27.68 1.93 -13.69
N ALA A 300 -26.39 1.60 -13.56
CA ALA A 300 -25.43 2.45 -12.89
C ALA A 300 -25.28 3.80 -13.61
N THR A 301 -25.20 4.88 -12.83
CA THR A 301 -25.00 6.24 -13.34
C THR A 301 -23.60 6.77 -13.08
N ILE A 302 -22.93 6.24 -12.04
CA ILE A 302 -21.57 6.61 -11.63
C ILE A 302 -20.86 5.36 -11.12
N ILE A 303 -19.61 5.19 -11.55
CA ILE A 303 -18.66 4.21 -11.01
C ILE A 303 -17.53 4.98 -10.34
N ILE A 304 -17.33 4.76 -9.03
CA ILE A 304 -16.26 5.35 -8.24
C ILE A 304 -15.29 4.24 -7.83
N HIS A 305 -14.16 4.17 -8.51
CA HIS A 305 -13.11 3.21 -8.21
C HIS A 305 -12.13 3.81 -7.19
N VAL A 306 -12.42 3.55 -5.91
CA VAL A 306 -11.60 3.99 -4.75
C VAL A 306 -10.60 2.92 -4.35
N GLU A 307 -10.32 1.91 -5.19
CA GLU A 307 -9.41 0.86 -4.78
C GLU A 307 -8.01 1.44 -4.54
N LEU A 308 -7.75 1.69 -3.26
CA LEU A 308 -6.45 1.75 -2.67
C LEU A 308 -5.97 0.30 -2.71
N LEU A 309 -5.11 0.01 -3.68
CA LEU A 309 -4.17 -1.11 -3.66
C LEU A 309 -3.87 -1.41 -2.20
N ASN A 310 -4.18 -2.63 -1.74
CA ASN A 310 -4.09 -3.06 -0.34
C ASN A 310 -3.30 -2.07 0.52
N ALA A 311 -3.99 -1.14 1.20
CA ALA A 311 -3.35 -0.18 2.10
C ALA A 311 -2.59 -0.89 3.25
N TRP A 312 -2.71 -2.22 3.32
CA TRP A 312 -1.86 -3.14 4.06
C TRP A 312 -0.93 -3.93 3.14
N GLN A 313 -0.05 -3.17 2.51
CA GLN A 313 1.29 -3.45 2.00
C GLN A 313 1.49 -2.42 0.91
N VAL A 314 1.61 -1.15 1.30
CA VAL A 314 2.51 -0.28 0.57
C VAL A 314 3.92 -0.77 0.89
N ASN A 315 4.23 -1.98 0.41
CA ASN A 315 5.59 -2.37 0.22
C ASN A 315 5.96 -1.55 -1.00
N PHE A 316 6.50 -0.34 -0.76
CA PHE A 316 7.06 0.53 -1.78
C PHE A 316 8.12 -0.19 -2.63
N ASN A 317 8.51 -1.39 -2.21
CA ASN A 317 9.37 -2.34 -2.88
C ASN A 317 8.68 -3.18 -3.98
N LEU A 318 7.34 -3.25 -4.07
CA LEU A 318 6.68 -4.05 -5.12
C LEU A 318 6.90 -3.42 -6.50
N ALA A 319 7.26 -4.25 -7.47
CA ALA A 319 7.34 -3.88 -8.88
C ALA A 319 5.94 -3.67 -9.49
N LEU A 320 5.87 -2.96 -10.62
CA LEU A 320 4.63 -2.72 -11.37
C LEU A 320 3.84 -4.01 -11.68
N GLN A 321 4.56 -5.09 -11.99
CA GLN A 321 3.98 -6.37 -12.40
C GLN A 321 3.08 -6.98 -11.30
N SER A 322 3.44 -6.80 -10.03
CA SER A 322 2.63 -7.29 -8.91
C SER A 322 1.28 -6.58 -8.80
N PHE A 323 1.12 -5.42 -9.43
CA PHE A 323 -0.14 -4.66 -9.50
C PHE A 323 -0.97 -4.97 -10.75
N GLU A 324 -0.54 -5.89 -11.61
CA GLU A 324 -1.28 -6.26 -12.82
C GLU A 324 -2.76 -6.66 -12.53
N PRO A 325 -3.09 -7.45 -11.48
CA PRO A 325 -4.48 -7.79 -11.19
C PRO A 325 -5.37 -6.57 -10.92
N ASN A 326 -4.83 -5.53 -10.27
CA ASN A 326 -5.56 -4.28 -10.00
C ASN A 326 -5.76 -3.46 -11.28
N ILE A 327 -4.76 -3.44 -12.16
CA ILE A 327 -4.85 -2.79 -13.48
C ILE A 327 -5.91 -3.48 -14.34
N ARG A 328 -5.94 -4.82 -14.31
CA ARG A 328 -6.99 -5.63 -14.92
C ARG A 328 -8.37 -5.33 -14.33
N GLY A 329 -8.47 -5.19 -13.01
CA GLY A 329 -9.71 -4.77 -12.35
C GLY A 329 -10.21 -3.41 -12.81
N THR A 330 -9.30 -2.44 -12.97
CA THR A 330 -9.63 -1.12 -13.54
C THR A 330 -10.16 -1.28 -14.97
N ARG A 331 -9.51 -2.10 -15.81
CA ARG A 331 -9.97 -2.38 -17.17
C ARG A 331 -11.35 -3.01 -17.20
N ASN A 332 -11.61 -4.03 -16.36
CA ASN A 332 -12.91 -4.71 -16.31
C ASN A 332 -14.04 -3.76 -15.86
N LEU A 333 -13.76 -2.82 -14.97
CA LEU A 333 -14.71 -1.78 -14.57
C LEU A 333 -14.98 -0.75 -15.69
N LEU A 334 -13.96 -0.42 -16.50
CA LEU A 334 -14.15 0.40 -17.70
C LEU A 334 -15.00 -0.36 -18.74
N ASP A 335 -14.76 -1.66 -18.92
CA ASP A 335 -15.55 -2.49 -19.84
C ASP A 335 -17.01 -2.60 -19.39
N LEU A 336 -17.28 -2.69 -18.09
CA LEU A 336 -18.63 -2.56 -17.52
C LEU A 336 -19.29 -1.22 -17.90
N ALA A 337 -18.53 -0.12 -17.84
CA ALA A 337 -19.04 1.21 -18.20
C ALA A 337 -19.40 1.30 -19.70
N PHE A 338 -18.51 0.81 -20.58
CA PHE A 338 -18.74 0.79 -22.03
C PHE A 338 -19.82 -0.20 -22.46
N GLY A 339 -20.06 -1.25 -21.69
CA GLY A 339 -21.14 -2.20 -21.95
C GLY A 339 -22.54 -1.60 -21.76
N SER A 340 -22.67 -0.46 -21.08
CA SER A 340 -23.99 0.09 -20.76
C SER A 340 -24.84 0.36 -22.01
N THR A 341 -26.04 -0.21 -22.02
CA THR A 341 -27.06 0.05 -23.05
C THR A 341 -28.15 1.00 -22.56
N ALA A 342 -27.93 1.63 -21.40
CA ALA A 342 -28.89 2.52 -20.77
C ALA A 342 -29.22 3.72 -21.68
N SER A 343 -30.49 4.13 -21.72
CA SER A 343 -30.94 5.29 -22.50
C SER A 343 -30.27 6.61 -22.07
N ILE A 344 -29.74 6.64 -20.84
CA ILE A 344 -29.00 7.77 -20.28
C ILE A 344 -27.53 7.84 -20.74
N GLY A 345 -27.07 6.85 -21.52
CA GLY A 345 -25.68 6.71 -21.96
C GLY A 345 -24.79 6.02 -20.94
N PHE A 346 -23.47 6.09 -21.17
CA PHE A 346 -22.48 5.49 -20.29
C PHE A 346 -22.46 6.15 -18.89
N PRO A 347 -22.19 5.37 -17.81
CA PRO A 347 -21.98 5.94 -16.50
C PRO A 347 -20.73 6.83 -16.48
N ARG A 348 -20.71 7.79 -15.56
CA ARG A 348 -19.47 8.52 -15.24
C ARG A 348 -18.51 7.59 -14.51
N PHE A 349 -17.22 7.77 -14.74
CA PHE A 349 -16.19 6.98 -14.10
C PHE A 349 -15.21 7.87 -13.35
N ALA A 350 -15.04 7.66 -12.06
CA ALA A 350 -14.03 8.36 -11.26
C ALA A 350 -13.02 7.37 -10.68
N LEU A 351 -11.73 7.67 -10.83
CA LEU A 351 -10.64 6.91 -10.23
C LEU A 351 -10.00 7.72 -9.11
N ALA A 352 -9.91 7.13 -7.92
CA ALA A 352 -9.02 7.62 -6.88
C ALA A 352 -7.57 7.23 -7.21
N SER A 353 -6.83 8.19 -7.76
CA SER A 353 -5.40 8.11 -8.01
C SER A 353 -4.60 8.75 -6.86
N SER A 354 -3.30 8.92 -7.04
CA SER A 354 -2.38 9.40 -6.00
C SER A 354 -1.38 10.38 -6.59
N VAL A 355 -0.92 11.34 -5.77
CA VAL A 355 0.24 12.18 -6.10
C VAL A 355 1.49 11.39 -6.46
N SER A 356 1.61 10.14 -6.01
CA SER A 356 2.75 9.26 -6.31
C SER A 356 2.97 8.96 -7.79
N VAL A 357 2.05 9.31 -8.71
CA VAL A 357 2.22 9.13 -10.17
C VAL A 357 3.32 10.00 -10.78
N VAL A 358 3.72 11.10 -10.10
CA VAL A 358 4.82 11.97 -10.54
C VAL A 358 6.14 11.74 -9.79
N GLY A 359 6.12 10.90 -8.76
CA GLY A 359 7.31 10.51 -8.00
C GLY A 359 8.03 11.68 -7.37
N SER A 360 9.34 11.51 -7.19
CA SER A 360 10.24 12.59 -6.71
C SER A 360 10.75 13.47 -7.85
N SER A 361 10.15 13.40 -9.05
CA SER A 361 10.58 14.11 -10.27
C SER A 361 10.59 15.64 -10.16
N GLY A 362 10.16 16.21 -9.04
CA GLY A 362 10.22 17.64 -8.78
C GLY A 362 10.27 17.94 -7.31
N LEU A 363 11.45 17.83 -6.68
CA LEU A 363 11.72 18.46 -5.39
C LEU A 363 11.27 19.93 -5.47
N GLY A 364 10.17 20.28 -4.80
CA GLY A 364 9.60 21.62 -4.84
C GLY A 364 8.88 22.02 -6.12
N GLY A 365 8.46 21.07 -6.96
CA GLY A 365 7.64 21.33 -8.14
C GLY A 365 6.17 21.52 -7.80
N GLN A 366 5.45 22.22 -8.68
CA GLN A 366 3.98 22.28 -8.67
C GLN A 366 3.41 21.38 -9.77
N LEU A 367 2.36 20.63 -9.44
CA LEU A 367 1.61 19.84 -10.41
C LEU A 367 0.26 20.51 -10.70
N SER A 368 0.02 20.81 -11.97
CA SER A 368 -1.29 21.26 -12.44
C SER A 368 -2.26 20.10 -12.63
N GLU A 369 -3.56 20.39 -12.63
CA GLU A 369 -4.64 19.42 -12.87
C GLU A 369 -4.74 19.01 -14.35
N GLY A 370 -3.68 18.38 -14.85
CA GLY A 370 -3.53 17.91 -16.22
C GLY A 370 -2.99 16.48 -16.31
N SER A 371 -2.90 15.98 -17.53
CA SER A 371 -2.27 14.70 -17.82
C SER A 371 -0.78 14.74 -17.45
N VAL A 372 -0.30 13.67 -16.82
CA VAL A 372 1.12 13.47 -16.46
C VAL A 372 1.80 12.69 -17.57
N ARG A 373 3.05 13.00 -17.89
CA ARG A 373 3.76 12.29 -18.97
C ARG A 373 4.31 10.96 -18.45
N LEU A 374 4.56 10.00 -19.34
CA LEU A 374 5.06 8.70 -18.92
C LEU A 374 6.47 8.82 -18.33
N GLU A 375 7.31 9.69 -18.91
CA GLU A 375 8.66 9.97 -18.43
C GLU A 375 8.71 10.43 -16.97
N ASP A 376 7.68 11.12 -16.49
CA ASP A 376 7.62 11.64 -15.11
C ASP A 376 7.48 10.51 -14.08
N ALA A 377 6.97 9.33 -14.49
CA ALA A 377 6.84 8.16 -13.62
C ALA A 377 8.07 7.26 -13.57
N ALA A 378 9.11 7.50 -14.39
CA ALA A 378 10.33 6.71 -14.35
C ALA A 378 11.05 6.78 -12.99
N SER A 379 10.78 7.81 -12.19
CA SER A 379 11.30 7.99 -10.83
C SER A 379 10.38 7.40 -9.75
N THR A 380 9.20 6.89 -10.13
CA THR A 380 8.21 6.37 -9.19
C THR A 380 8.47 4.90 -8.88
N ILE A 381 8.04 4.50 -7.68
CA ILE A 381 7.94 3.11 -7.25
C ILE A 381 6.75 2.39 -7.90
N GLY A 382 6.69 1.05 -7.87
CA GLY A 382 5.66 0.27 -8.57
C GLY A 382 4.21 0.67 -8.26
N TYR A 383 3.92 1.14 -7.03
CA TYR A 383 2.62 1.72 -6.69
C TYR A 383 2.28 2.95 -7.56
N GLY A 384 3.18 3.93 -7.65
CA GLY A 384 2.98 5.13 -8.46
C GLY A 384 2.88 4.79 -9.96
N GLN A 385 3.71 3.84 -10.41
CA GLN A 385 3.66 3.32 -11.78
C GLN A 385 2.29 2.70 -12.09
N SER A 386 1.75 1.87 -11.20
CA SER A 386 0.45 1.21 -11.39
C SER A 386 -0.72 2.20 -11.45
N LYS A 387 -0.68 3.25 -10.61
CA LYS A 387 -1.66 4.34 -10.63
C LYS A 387 -1.56 5.13 -11.93
N LEU A 388 -0.36 5.40 -12.43
CA LEU A 388 -0.20 6.05 -13.74
C LEU A 388 -0.74 5.18 -14.88
N VAL A 389 -0.49 3.88 -14.88
CA VAL A 389 -1.08 2.97 -15.89
C VAL A 389 -2.60 3.08 -15.88
N ALA A 390 -3.24 3.04 -14.69
CA ALA A 390 -4.68 3.22 -14.56
C ALA A 390 -5.15 4.60 -15.06
N GLU A 391 -4.42 5.68 -14.76
CA GLU A 391 -4.70 7.01 -15.31
C GLU A 391 -4.68 7.02 -16.85
N LYS A 392 -3.70 6.35 -17.47
CA LYS A 392 -3.61 6.25 -18.93
C LYS A 392 -4.73 5.45 -19.57
N LEU A 393 -5.19 4.39 -18.90
CA LEU A 393 -6.40 3.66 -19.34
C LEU A 393 -7.63 4.57 -19.29
N LEU A 394 -7.79 5.39 -18.24
CA LEU A 394 -8.90 6.35 -18.14
C LEU A 394 -8.82 7.47 -19.17
N GLU A 395 -7.62 7.97 -19.48
CA GLU A 395 -7.40 8.95 -20.55
C GLU A 395 -7.77 8.37 -21.92
N SER A 396 -7.43 7.10 -22.16
CA SER A 396 -7.81 6.38 -23.37
C SER A 396 -9.32 6.14 -23.45
N ALA A 397 -9.94 5.67 -22.37
CA ALA A 397 -11.39 5.53 -22.26
C ALA A 397 -12.12 6.88 -22.49
N ARG A 398 -11.57 7.99 -21.99
CA ARG A 398 -12.10 9.34 -22.27
C ARG A 398 -12.06 9.68 -23.75
N ARG A 399 -10.96 9.36 -24.44
CA ARG A 399 -10.82 9.56 -25.89
C ARG A 399 -11.82 8.69 -26.67
N ALA A 400 -12.16 7.51 -26.17
CA ALA A 400 -13.15 6.60 -26.76
C ALA A 400 -14.62 7.00 -26.49
N GLY A 401 -14.87 7.98 -25.61
CA GLY A 401 -16.19 8.58 -25.40
C GLY A 401 -16.75 8.49 -23.98
N LEU A 402 -16.04 7.84 -23.04
CA LEU A 402 -16.49 7.73 -21.64
C LEU A 402 -16.22 9.02 -20.86
N GLN A 403 -17.14 9.44 -19.98
CA GLN A 403 -16.88 10.55 -19.05
C GLN A 403 -16.05 10.05 -17.87
N THR A 404 -14.72 10.25 -17.93
CA THR A 404 -13.80 9.83 -16.86
C THR A 404 -13.20 11.01 -16.09
N CYS A 405 -13.00 10.86 -14.78
CA CYS A 405 -12.28 11.80 -13.93
C CYS A 405 -11.19 11.09 -13.14
N ILE A 406 -9.98 11.59 -13.22
CA ILE A 406 -8.85 11.17 -12.38
C ILE A 406 -8.78 12.11 -11.18
N ILE A 407 -8.92 11.55 -9.98
CA ILE A 407 -8.86 12.32 -8.74
C ILE A 407 -7.55 11.97 -8.05
N ARG A 408 -6.51 12.81 -8.19
CA ARG A 408 -5.22 12.59 -7.53
C ARG A 408 -5.31 13.02 -6.08
N LEU A 409 -5.18 12.06 -5.18
CA LEU A 409 -5.18 12.30 -3.75
C LEU A 409 -3.78 12.72 -3.29
N GLY A 410 -3.70 13.82 -2.54
CA GLY A 410 -2.53 14.16 -1.73
C GLY A 410 -2.44 13.29 -0.46
N GLN A 411 -1.71 13.77 0.54
CA GLN A 411 -1.69 13.11 1.85
C GLN A 411 -3.06 13.28 2.54
N LEU A 412 -3.66 12.17 2.96
CA LEU A 412 -4.89 12.19 3.76
C LEU A 412 -4.59 12.22 5.26
N THR A 413 -5.46 12.85 6.04
CA THR A 413 -5.37 12.86 7.51
C THR A 413 -6.60 12.26 8.17
N GLY A 414 -6.58 12.18 9.49
CA GLY A 414 -7.74 11.81 10.28
C GLY A 414 -8.96 12.68 9.96
N ASP A 415 -10.15 12.12 10.15
CA ASP A 415 -11.40 12.85 9.92
C ASP A 415 -11.54 14.05 10.88
N ILE A 416 -12.10 15.18 10.40
CA ILE A 416 -12.35 16.39 11.20
C ILE A 416 -13.29 16.13 12.38
N ALA A 417 -14.24 15.21 12.24
CA ALA A 417 -15.22 14.92 13.29
C ALA A 417 -14.65 13.94 14.32
N SER A 418 -14.22 12.76 13.87
CA SER A 418 -13.79 11.66 14.74
C SER A 418 -12.31 11.73 15.13
N GLY A 419 -11.47 12.35 14.31
CA GLY A 419 -10.01 12.24 14.41
C GLY A 419 -9.46 10.88 13.98
N SER A 420 -10.31 9.95 13.49
CA SER A 420 -9.87 8.60 13.14
C SER A 420 -8.85 8.64 12.01
N TRP A 421 -7.62 8.26 12.32
CA TRP A 421 -6.49 8.22 11.40
C TRP A 421 -5.90 6.81 11.40
N ASN A 422 -5.71 6.25 10.20
CA ASN A 422 -5.03 4.99 10.02
C ASN A 422 -3.62 5.01 10.63
N THR A 423 -3.41 4.27 11.72
CA THR A 423 -2.15 4.26 12.49
C THR A 423 -0.97 3.66 11.74
N THR A 424 -1.23 2.98 10.62
CA THR A 424 -0.18 2.44 9.75
C THR A 424 0.33 3.43 8.71
N ASP A 425 -0.31 4.59 8.57
CA ASP A 425 0.17 5.65 7.69
C ASP A 425 1.47 6.26 8.25
N TRP A 426 2.27 6.85 7.38
CA TRP A 426 3.61 7.32 7.74
C TRP A 426 3.58 8.46 8.79
N VAL A 427 2.56 9.35 8.77
CA VAL A 427 2.44 10.44 9.76
C VAL A 427 2.16 9.89 11.16
N PRO A 428 1.12 9.07 11.40
CA PRO A 428 0.95 8.38 12.69
C PRO A 428 2.17 7.56 13.11
N ALA A 429 2.81 6.82 12.18
CA ALA A 429 4.00 6.04 12.49
C ALA A 429 5.18 6.93 12.95
N MET A 430 5.37 8.08 12.31
CA MET A 430 6.34 9.10 12.71
C MET A 430 6.02 9.65 14.10
N LEU A 431 4.75 10.00 14.37
CA LEU A 431 4.34 10.55 15.66
C LEU A 431 4.48 9.53 16.81
N VAL A 432 4.09 8.28 16.60
CA VAL A 432 4.27 7.21 17.60
C VAL A 432 5.75 6.96 17.88
N SER A 433 6.60 6.95 16.84
CA SER A 433 8.05 6.78 17.02
C SER A 433 8.66 7.99 17.75
N SER A 434 8.14 9.20 17.48
CA SER A 434 8.52 10.45 18.15
C SER A 434 8.25 10.42 19.66
N LEU A 435 7.15 9.80 20.09
CA LEU A 435 6.87 9.58 21.51
C LEU A 435 7.93 8.71 22.19
N SER A 436 8.44 7.71 21.47
CA SER A 436 9.47 6.79 21.98
C SER A 436 10.84 7.45 22.09
N VAL A 437 11.22 8.30 21.13
CA VAL A 437 12.52 9.01 21.13
C VAL A 437 12.49 10.38 21.81
N ARG A 438 11.30 10.83 22.25
CA ARG A 438 11.09 12.10 22.96
C ARG A 438 11.47 13.36 22.15
N CYS A 439 11.35 13.33 20.83
CA CYS A 439 11.50 14.50 19.96
C CYS A 439 10.64 14.37 18.69
N LEU A 440 10.33 15.49 18.04
CA LEU A 440 9.57 15.57 16.80
C LEU A 440 10.46 16.07 15.64
N PRO A 441 10.22 15.64 14.39
CA PRO A 441 11.03 16.07 13.26
C PRO A 441 10.61 17.44 12.72
N ALA A 442 11.60 18.30 12.52
CA ALA A 442 11.50 19.57 11.82
C ALA A 442 11.77 19.35 10.32
N ALA A 443 10.84 19.75 9.47
CA ALA A 443 11.04 19.82 8.03
C ALA A 443 10.80 21.25 7.52
N VAL A 444 11.44 21.59 6.40
CA VAL A 444 11.17 22.83 5.66
C VAL A 444 10.03 22.61 4.66
N GLY A 445 9.20 23.65 4.51
CA GLY A 445 8.09 23.67 3.56
C GLY A 445 6.72 23.68 4.24
N THR A 446 5.71 23.36 3.44
CA THR A 446 4.31 23.37 3.85
C THR A 446 3.70 21.98 3.95
N VAL A 447 2.50 21.94 4.53
CA VAL A 447 1.66 20.78 4.71
C VAL A 447 0.30 21.09 4.09
N SER A 448 -0.06 20.32 3.06
CA SER A 448 -1.38 20.37 2.40
C SER A 448 -2.19 19.09 2.64
N TRP A 449 -2.13 18.53 3.85
CA TRP A 449 -2.83 17.27 4.13
C TRP A 449 -4.36 17.47 4.21
N LEU A 450 -5.13 16.59 3.58
CA LEU A 450 -6.57 16.71 3.45
C LEU A 450 -7.32 15.72 4.35
N PRO A 451 -8.24 16.16 5.22
CA PRO A 451 -9.03 15.25 6.05
C PRO A 451 -9.91 14.31 5.22
N LEU A 452 -10.02 13.05 5.68
CA LEU A 452 -10.74 11.97 4.97
C LEU A 452 -12.19 12.31 4.61
N ASN A 453 -12.91 12.96 5.51
CA ASN A 453 -14.30 13.37 5.28
C ASN A 453 -14.41 14.46 4.19
N ILE A 454 -13.46 15.37 4.11
CA ILE A 454 -13.44 16.41 3.05
C ILE A 454 -13.05 15.78 1.71
N ALA A 455 -12.05 14.89 1.69
CA ALA A 455 -11.67 14.15 0.48
C ALA A 455 -12.84 13.33 -0.09
N ALA A 456 -13.62 12.67 0.78
CA ALA A 456 -14.84 11.99 0.37
C ALA A 456 -15.87 12.95 -0.26
N GLY A 457 -16.10 14.10 0.37
CA GLY A 457 -17.00 15.13 -0.15
C GLY A 457 -16.59 15.64 -1.53
N VAL A 458 -15.30 15.92 -1.74
CA VAL A 458 -14.75 16.36 -3.04
C VAL A 458 -15.06 15.37 -4.15
N ILE A 459 -14.86 14.07 -3.90
CA ILE A 459 -15.13 13.02 -4.87
C ILE A 459 -16.62 12.98 -5.20
N ILE A 460 -17.50 13.05 -4.19
CA ILE A 460 -18.96 13.02 -4.37
C ILE A 460 -19.43 14.25 -5.15
N ASP A 461 -19.00 15.44 -4.77
CA ASP A 461 -19.34 16.70 -5.43
C ASP A 461 -18.93 16.68 -6.90
N THR A 462 -17.71 16.22 -7.18
CA THR A 462 -17.16 16.10 -8.54
C THR A 462 -17.95 15.09 -9.38
N CYS A 463 -18.26 13.92 -8.83
CA CYS A 463 -18.94 12.87 -9.59
C CYS A 463 -20.42 13.21 -9.85
N THR A 464 -21.07 13.89 -8.89
CA THR A 464 -22.50 14.21 -8.93
C THR A 464 -22.80 15.59 -9.53
N THR A 465 -21.79 16.35 -9.96
CA THR A 465 -21.96 17.66 -10.61
C THR A 465 -22.89 17.58 -11.81
N ARG A 466 -23.65 18.66 -12.08
CA ARG A 466 -24.46 18.76 -13.29
C ARG A 466 -23.65 19.21 -14.51
N ASP A 467 -22.48 19.80 -14.27
CA ASP A 467 -21.60 20.32 -15.30
C ASP A 467 -20.76 19.20 -15.95
N GLU A 468 -19.90 19.58 -16.89
CA GLU A 468 -18.96 18.66 -17.51
C GLU A 468 -17.97 18.12 -16.47
N LEU A 469 -17.75 16.81 -16.52
CA LEU A 469 -16.81 16.15 -15.62
C LEU A 469 -15.37 16.51 -16.03
N PRO A 470 -14.57 17.16 -15.15
CA PRO A 470 -13.17 17.46 -15.44
C PRO A 470 -12.37 16.17 -15.68
N SER A 471 -11.30 16.24 -16.48
CA SER A 471 -10.46 15.08 -16.76
C SER A 471 -9.61 14.67 -15.57
N VAL A 472 -9.06 15.66 -14.88
CA VAL A 472 -8.18 15.51 -13.72
C VAL A 472 -8.54 16.60 -12.72
N ILE A 473 -8.61 16.22 -11.44
CA ILE A 473 -8.63 17.12 -10.30
C ILE A 473 -7.66 16.65 -9.22
N HIS A 474 -7.24 17.56 -8.34
CA HIS A 474 -6.39 17.23 -7.20
C HIS A 474 -7.16 17.40 -5.89
N ALA A 475 -7.28 16.33 -5.11
CA ALA A 475 -7.81 16.40 -3.76
C ALA A 475 -6.65 16.56 -2.77
N SER A 476 -6.26 17.81 -2.56
CA SER A 476 -5.25 18.25 -1.59
C SER A 476 -5.81 19.44 -0.82
N HIS A 477 -5.23 19.77 0.34
CA HIS A 477 -5.69 20.93 1.10
C HIS A 477 -5.34 22.23 0.36
N PRO A 478 -6.32 23.11 0.05
CA PRO A 478 -6.08 24.31 -0.76
C PRO A 478 -5.34 25.42 0.00
N HIS A 479 -5.38 25.37 1.33
CA HIS A 479 -4.72 26.35 2.21
C HIS A 479 -3.54 25.72 2.96
N PRO A 480 -2.34 25.60 2.36
CA PRO A 480 -1.16 25.03 3.01
C PRO A 480 -0.79 25.78 4.31
N ILE A 481 -0.23 25.04 5.27
CA ILE A 481 0.35 25.59 6.51
C ILE A 481 1.82 25.20 6.64
N PRO A 482 2.67 25.99 7.33
CA PRO A 482 4.04 25.58 7.62
C PRO A 482 4.10 24.26 8.38
N TRP A 483 5.05 23.38 8.03
CA TRP A 483 5.27 22.12 8.76
C TRP A 483 5.53 22.32 10.25
N LEU A 484 6.30 23.36 10.59
CA LEU A 484 6.63 23.67 11.98
C LEU A 484 5.39 24.04 12.80
N ASP A 485 4.38 24.65 12.20
CA ASP A 485 3.15 25.01 12.89
C ASP A 485 2.36 23.75 13.30
N ILE A 486 2.25 22.77 12.39
CA ILE A 486 1.57 21.51 12.71
C ILE A 486 2.37 20.67 13.71
N MET A 487 3.70 20.62 13.60
CA MET A 487 4.54 19.90 14.55
C MET A 487 4.56 20.56 15.93
N SER A 488 4.52 21.89 16.00
CA SER A 488 4.38 22.60 17.27
C SER A 488 3.03 22.30 17.92
N ALA A 489 1.94 22.28 17.15
CA ALA A 489 0.64 21.86 17.65
C ALA A 489 0.64 20.40 18.17
N PHE A 490 1.34 19.47 17.49
CA PHE A 490 1.55 18.12 18.01
C PHE A 490 2.40 18.12 19.28
N SER A 491 3.47 18.90 19.37
CA SER A 491 4.30 19.01 20.58
C SER A 491 3.46 19.42 21.79
N ASP A 492 2.63 20.45 21.64
CA ASP A 492 1.75 20.96 22.70
C ASP A 492 0.73 19.90 23.16
N VAL A 493 0.05 19.25 22.21
CA VAL A 493 -0.99 18.25 22.51
C VAL A 493 -0.39 16.98 23.12
N LEU A 494 0.77 16.56 22.64
CA LEU A 494 1.46 15.38 23.14
C LEU A 494 2.19 15.66 24.47
N ALA A 495 2.54 16.92 24.78
CA ALA A 495 3.13 17.30 26.07
C ALA A 495 2.26 16.88 27.25
N ALA A 496 0.94 17.02 27.11
CA ALA A 496 -0.02 16.60 28.13
C ALA A 496 0.01 15.09 28.40
N ARG A 497 0.40 14.27 27.41
CA ARG A 497 0.54 12.80 27.57
C ARG A 497 1.89 12.40 28.15
N VAL A 498 2.94 13.11 27.76
CA VAL A 498 4.33 12.72 28.02
C VAL A 498 4.88 13.39 29.30
N GLY A 499 4.20 14.42 29.80
CA GLY A 499 4.58 15.19 30.99
C GLY A 499 5.59 16.31 30.70
N SER A 500 6.00 16.48 29.44
CA SER A 500 6.97 17.48 28.99
C SER A 500 6.75 17.80 27.52
N SER A 501 7.04 19.04 27.08
CA SER A 501 7.07 19.39 25.66
C SER A 501 8.10 18.53 24.92
N LEU A 502 7.74 18.10 23.71
CA LEU A 502 8.64 17.36 22.84
C LEU A 502 9.45 18.38 22.02
N PRO A 503 10.79 18.42 22.16
CA PRO A 503 11.63 19.26 21.34
C PRO A 503 11.47 18.90 19.86
N VAL A 504 11.43 19.92 19.01
CA VAL A 504 11.41 19.79 17.55
C VAL A 504 12.86 19.90 17.07
N VAL A 505 13.40 18.82 16.51
CA VAL A 505 14.81 18.67 16.08
C VAL A 505 14.88 18.47 14.58
N GLU A 506 16.05 18.61 13.94
CA GLU A 506 16.13 18.41 12.48
C GLU A 506 15.67 17.00 12.08
N PHE A 507 15.05 16.87 10.90
CA PHE A 507 14.49 15.59 10.45
C PHE A 507 15.55 14.47 10.46
N GLY A 508 16.77 14.77 9.99
CA GLY A 508 17.88 13.82 9.98
C GLY A 508 18.28 13.35 11.39
N GLU A 509 18.29 14.25 12.36
CA GLU A 509 18.60 13.94 13.76
C GLU A 509 17.50 13.07 14.38
N TRP A 510 16.24 13.42 14.16
CA TRP A 510 15.09 12.62 14.58
C TRP A 510 15.15 11.21 13.99
N ASN A 511 15.39 11.10 12.68
CA ASN A 511 15.44 9.82 11.98
C ASN A 511 16.57 8.91 12.50
N LYS A 512 17.74 9.51 12.77
CA LYS A 512 18.86 8.82 13.41
C LYS A 512 18.51 8.35 14.82
N ALA A 513 17.87 9.20 15.63
CA ALA A 513 17.47 8.83 16.98
C ALA A 513 16.50 7.64 17.01
N VAL A 514 15.55 7.59 16.07
CA VAL A 514 14.63 6.44 15.92
C VAL A 514 15.40 5.19 15.49
N THR A 515 16.28 5.30 14.51
CA THR A 515 17.07 4.17 14.01
C THR A 515 17.94 3.55 15.11
N ASP A 516 18.69 4.39 15.83
CA ASP A 516 19.58 3.97 16.90
C ASP A 516 18.79 3.35 18.08
N SER A 517 17.63 3.94 18.43
CA SER A 517 16.76 3.43 19.50
C SER A 517 16.07 2.11 19.13
N ALA A 518 15.62 1.98 17.89
CA ALA A 518 15.02 0.73 17.39
C ALA A 518 16.06 -0.39 17.33
N ALA A 519 17.27 -0.10 16.85
CA ALA A 519 18.36 -1.08 16.80
C ALA A 519 18.80 -1.54 18.19
N SER A 520 18.76 -0.64 19.18
CA SER A 520 19.15 -0.93 20.58
C SER A 520 18.01 -1.53 21.42
N PHE A 521 16.81 -1.70 20.84
CA PHE A 521 15.63 -2.17 21.58
C PHE A 521 15.77 -3.64 22.00
N GLN A 522 15.68 -3.88 23.30
CA GLN A 522 15.69 -5.23 23.89
C GLN A 522 14.24 -5.72 24.05
N GLY A 523 13.81 -6.65 23.19
CA GLY A 523 12.46 -7.22 23.20
C GLY A 523 12.11 -7.92 21.89
N SER A 524 10.84 -8.32 21.74
CA SER A 524 10.37 -8.91 20.48
C SER A 524 10.31 -7.88 19.35
N ASP A 525 10.47 -8.30 18.10
CA ASP A 525 10.30 -7.42 16.93
C ASP A 525 8.90 -6.78 16.89
N VAL A 526 7.89 -7.51 17.36
CA VAL A 526 6.52 -6.99 17.46
C VAL A 526 6.47 -5.79 18.41
N ASP A 527 7.14 -5.87 19.56
CA ASP A 527 7.18 -4.77 20.52
C ASP A 527 8.08 -3.63 20.03
N ARG A 528 9.18 -3.96 19.34
CA ARG A 528 10.04 -2.98 18.66
C ARG A 528 9.21 -2.13 17.71
N TYR A 529 8.48 -2.77 16.81
CA TYR A 529 7.70 -2.08 15.80
C TYR A 529 6.41 -1.44 16.31
N LYS A 530 5.92 -1.82 17.50
CA LYS A 530 4.87 -1.06 18.19
C LYS A 530 5.40 0.26 18.75
N ARG A 531 6.65 0.28 19.25
CA ARG A 531 7.29 1.49 19.79
C ARG A 531 7.89 2.38 18.71
N PHE A 532 8.45 1.78 17.66
CA PHE A 532 9.11 2.46 16.55
C PHE A 532 8.48 2.03 15.21
N PRO A 533 7.19 2.29 14.97
CA PRO A 533 6.53 1.88 13.74
C PRO A 533 7.14 2.49 12.48
N SER A 534 7.78 3.67 12.56
CA SER A 534 8.45 4.26 11.40
C SER A 534 9.66 3.44 10.92
N ALA A 535 10.24 2.59 11.77
CA ALA A 535 11.30 1.67 11.38
C ALA A 535 10.85 0.62 10.34
N LYS A 536 9.53 0.35 10.22
CA LYS A 536 8.99 -0.50 9.13
C LYS A 536 9.06 0.17 7.76
N ILE A 537 9.13 1.50 7.74
CA ILE A 537 9.16 2.34 6.54
C ILE A 537 10.42 3.20 6.53
N GLN A 538 11.53 2.65 7.04
CA GLN A 538 12.80 3.36 7.20
C GLN A 538 13.29 3.99 5.90
N SER A 539 13.17 3.28 4.77
CA SER A 539 13.55 3.83 3.45
C SER A 539 12.76 5.09 3.07
N THR A 540 11.48 5.16 3.46
CA THR A 540 10.66 6.37 3.26
C THR A 540 11.15 7.50 4.16
N MET A 541 11.41 7.21 5.44
CA MET A 541 11.92 8.21 6.39
C MET A 541 13.29 8.74 6.00
N ASP A 542 14.18 7.88 5.50
CA ASP A 542 15.49 8.26 4.97
C ASP A 542 15.36 9.17 3.74
N GLY A 543 14.45 8.82 2.82
CA GLY A 543 14.16 9.65 1.65
C GLY A 543 13.62 11.03 2.02
N MET A 544 12.71 11.10 3.00
CA MET A 544 12.18 12.36 3.53
C MET A 544 13.25 13.21 4.22
N ALA A 545 14.10 12.59 5.04
CA ALA A 545 15.22 13.25 5.70
C ALA A 545 16.22 13.82 4.68
N HIS A 546 16.53 13.05 3.64
CA HIS A 546 17.41 13.49 2.56
C HIS A 546 16.78 14.64 1.75
N ALA A 547 15.49 14.55 1.43
CA ALA A 547 14.78 15.62 0.73
C ALA A 547 14.75 16.92 1.56
N ASP A 548 14.54 16.83 2.87
CA ASP A 548 14.60 17.99 3.77
C ASP A 548 15.99 18.65 3.77
N GLN A 549 17.07 17.86 3.82
CA GLN A 549 18.44 18.38 3.71
C GLN A 549 18.68 19.11 2.38
N LEU A 550 18.20 18.55 1.27
CA LEU A 550 18.31 19.19 -0.04
C LEU A 550 17.51 20.51 -0.07
N LEU A 551 16.29 20.53 0.47
CA LEU A 551 15.46 21.74 0.51
C LEU A 551 16.08 22.84 1.37
N ARG A 552 16.69 22.50 2.52
CA ARG A 552 17.43 23.45 3.36
C ARG A 552 18.62 24.10 2.66
N SER A 553 19.21 23.40 1.68
CA SER A 553 20.34 23.91 0.90
C SER A 553 19.94 24.81 -0.28
N ARG A 554 18.63 24.96 -0.56
CA ARG A 554 18.13 25.78 -1.68
C ARG A 554 17.75 27.18 -1.21
N ASP A 555 17.98 28.17 -2.08
CA ASP A 555 17.43 29.51 -1.92
C ASP A 555 15.94 29.53 -2.28
N GLY A 556 15.09 29.86 -1.32
CA GLY A 556 13.63 29.99 -1.50
C GLY A 556 12.88 28.66 -1.37
N THR A 557 12.05 28.56 -0.33
CA THR A 557 11.22 27.37 -0.04
C THR A 557 9.72 27.66 -0.01
N GLU A 558 9.33 28.84 -0.51
CA GLU A 558 7.93 29.25 -0.61
C GLU A 558 7.17 28.36 -1.60
N GLY A 559 6.03 27.82 -1.16
CA GLY A 559 5.15 27.00 -2.01
C GLY A 559 5.63 25.56 -2.25
N ILE A 560 6.61 25.08 -1.48
CA ILE A 560 7.11 23.71 -1.54
C ILE A 560 6.49 22.90 -0.40
N ASP A 561 5.85 21.77 -0.73
CA ASP A 561 5.40 20.82 0.28
C ASP A 561 6.60 20.09 0.90
N SER A 562 6.50 19.87 2.21
CA SER A 562 7.58 19.34 3.03
C SER A 562 7.96 17.91 2.64
N ALA A 563 9.17 17.50 3.03
CA ALA A 563 9.68 16.15 2.74
C ALA A 563 9.81 15.81 1.24
N GLY A 564 9.92 16.84 0.39
CA GLY A 564 10.18 16.68 -1.04
C GLY A 564 8.96 16.27 -1.88
N THR A 565 7.75 16.39 -1.33
CA THR A 565 6.53 16.09 -2.09
C THR A 565 6.19 17.21 -3.07
N VAL A 566 5.58 16.83 -4.20
CA VAL A 566 5.11 17.78 -5.21
C VAL A 566 3.85 18.48 -4.70
N HIS A 567 3.81 19.81 -4.83
CA HIS A 567 2.64 20.60 -4.46
C HIS A 567 1.54 20.44 -5.51
N LEU A 568 0.35 20.01 -5.08
CA LEU A 568 -0.81 19.82 -5.96
C LEU A 568 -1.65 21.09 -6.06
N MET A 569 -1.82 21.65 -7.27
CA MET A 569 -2.72 22.79 -7.47
C MET A 569 -4.18 22.33 -7.47
N THR A 570 -5.04 23.00 -6.70
CA THR A 570 -6.43 22.55 -6.45
C THR A 570 -7.49 23.36 -7.19
N THR A 571 -7.12 24.16 -8.19
CA THR A 571 -8.00 25.18 -8.79
C THR A 571 -9.34 24.64 -9.30
N ARG A 572 -9.36 23.50 -10.01
CA ARG A 572 -10.59 22.86 -10.49
C ARG A 572 -11.30 22.13 -9.37
N ALA A 573 -10.58 21.44 -8.48
CA ALA A 573 -11.19 20.79 -7.32
C ALA A 573 -11.97 21.80 -6.45
N GLU A 574 -11.44 23.00 -6.24
CA GLU A 574 -12.09 24.09 -5.50
C GLU A 574 -13.31 24.67 -6.24
N GLN A 575 -13.34 24.60 -7.57
CA GLN A 575 -14.54 24.96 -8.35
C GLN A 575 -15.63 23.89 -8.21
N MET A 576 -15.25 22.62 -8.12
CA MET A 576 -16.19 21.50 -8.03
C MET A 576 -16.76 21.29 -6.63
N SER A 577 -15.98 21.57 -5.57
CA SER A 577 -16.39 21.32 -4.19
C SER A 577 -16.26 22.58 -3.33
N GLU A 578 -17.43 23.08 -2.89
CA GLU A 578 -17.48 24.16 -1.90
C GLU A 578 -16.86 23.73 -0.58
N GLY A 579 -17.09 22.48 -0.15
CA GLY A 579 -16.53 21.94 1.09
C GLY A 579 -15.00 21.93 1.13
N LEU A 580 -14.35 21.75 -0.03
CA LEU A 580 -12.89 21.92 -0.15
C LEU A 580 -12.48 23.38 -0.04
N ARG A 581 -13.11 24.25 -0.84
CA ARG A 581 -12.78 25.68 -0.92
C ARG A 581 -12.93 26.38 0.43
N SER A 582 -13.96 26.01 1.20
CA SER A 582 -14.26 26.58 2.52
C SER A 582 -13.61 25.84 3.69
N THR A 583 -12.80 24.81 3.43
CA THR A 583 -12.22 24.00 4.51
C THR A 583 -11.24 24.86 5.33
N PRO A 584 -11.36 24.90 6.67
CA PRO A 584 -10.45 25.67 7.50
C PRO A 584 -9.04 25.08 7.44
N LYS A 585 -8.02 25.93 7.57
CA LYS A 585 -6.63 25.49 7.69
C LYS A 585 -6.49 24.43 8.79
N LEU A 586 -5.66 23.42 8.54
CA LEU A 586 -5.23 22.51 9.59
C LEU A 586 -4.63 23.31 10.75
N GLY A 587 -4.91 22.85 11.97
CA GLY A 587 -4.49 23.56 13.17
C GLY A 587 -4.70 22.73 14.42
N ARG A 588 -4.61 23.38 15.58
CA ARG A 588 -4.63 22.73 16.89
C ARG A 588 -5.86 21.84 17.11
N GLU A 589 -7.06 22.29 16.73
CA GLU A 589 -8.29 21.51 16.91
C GLU A 589 -8.23 20.17 16.15
N HIS A 590 -7.68 20.17 14.93
CA HIS A 590 -7.51 18.96 14.13
C HIS A 590 -6.52 17.99 14.80
N VAL A 591 -5.42 18.52 15.34
CA VAL A 591 -4.41 17.76 16.07
C VAL A 591 -5.00 17.16 17.36
N GLU A 592 -5.78 17.94 18.13
CA GLU A 592 -6.45 17.50 19.35
C GLU A 592 -7.47 16.38 19.11
N LYS A 593 -8.04 16.26 17.91
CA LYS A 593 -8.87 15.10 17.56
C LYS A 593 -8.01 13.93 17.09
N SER A 594 -7.11 14.20 16.15
CA SER A 594 -6.24 13.18 15.52
C SER A 594 -5.35 12.43 16.50
N HIS A 595 -4.88 13.08 17.57
CA HIS A 595 -3.99 12.43 18.54
C HIS A 595 -4.68 11.30 19.33
N ARG A 596 -6.02 11.26 19.37
CA ARG A 596 -6.76 10.19 20.06
C ARG A 596 -6.51 8.84 19.42
N SER A 597 -6.38 8.80 18.10
CA SER A 597 -6.02 7.60 17.34
C SER A 597 -4.56 7.16 17.50
N LEU A 598 -3.72 7.99 18.12
CA LEU A 598 -2.32 7.68 18.42
C LEU A 598 -2.14 7.08 19.83
N ALA A 599 -3.21 6.94 20.63
CA ALA A 599 -3.22 6.15 21.87
C ALA A 599 -3.58 4.69 21.56
#